data_AF-A0A957PAU8-F1
#
_entry.id   AF-A0A957PAU8-F1
#
_cell.length_a   1.000
_cell.length_b   1.000
_cell.length_c   1.000
_cell.angle_alpha   90.00
_cell.angle_beta   90.00
_cell.angle_gamma   90.00
#
_symmetry.space_group_name_H-M   'P 1'
#
loop_
_entity.id
_entity.type
_entity.pdbx_description
1 polymer ?
#
loop_
_entity_poly.entity_id
_entity_poly.type
_entity_poly.pdbx_seq_one_letter_code
_entity_poly.pdbx_strand_id
1 'polypeptide(L)'
;MPVQKWICENCGASYDSADAAISCERRHNLGLEINFNNTSETTTVSKVRNYSSLGNKTISNPERNWGFHLNIIFNRNLKTYPSWATPYQRDKWCKRGVIIWDESILQVTHLQASEAIHVFTDLQDYGVERGITVGEPSLRFSLKDPKQKPQAVLASQIELNSARAQEFLEFLQQHTSLLQKMAEVDEKQSKLALSTACRLLIDYILENKVKILPANQNDANLNHLD
;
A
#
# COMPACT_ATOMS: atom_id res chain seq x y z
N MET A 1 26.32 1.36 -36.54
CA MET A 1 26.67 1.93 -35.23
C MET A 1 26.09 1.02 -34.16
N PRO A 2 26.85 0.55 -33.16
CA PRO A 2 26.30 -0.29 -32.11
C PRO A 2 25.29 0.51 -31.27
N VAL A 3 24.07 -0.02 -31.13
CA VAL A 3 23.03 0.58 -30.29
C VAL A 3 23.30 0.18 -28.85
N GLN A 4 23.62 1.16 -28.01
CA GLN A 4 23.85 0.94 -26.58
C GLN A 4 22.50 0.68 -25.90
N LYS A 5 22.32 -0.53 -25.36
CA LYS A 5 21.12 -0.94 -24.62
C LYS A 5 21.33 -0.79 -23.13
N TRP A 6 20.32 -0.31 -22.43
CA TRP A 6 20.30 -0.16 -20.98
C TRP A 6 19.54 -1.34 -20.37
N ILE A 7 20.06 -1.94 -19.30
CA ILE A 7 19.43 -3.09 -18.64
C ILE A 7 19.01 -2.64 -17.26
N CYS A 8 17.73 -2.83 -16.90
CA CYS A 8 17.27 -2.60 -15.54
C CYS A 8 17.80 -3.69 -14.62
N GLU A 9 18.52 -3.31 -13.56
CA GLU A 9 19.15 -4.27 -12.64
C GLU A 9 18.13 -5.10 -11.85
N ASN A 10 16.94 -4.55 -11.58
CA ASN A 10 15.92 -5.23 -10.77
C ASN A 10 15.07 -6.26 -11.54
N CYS A 11 14.91 -6.13 -12.85
CA CYS A 11 14.07 -7.06 -13.63
C CYS A 11 14.75 -7.67 -14.86
N GLY A 12 15.97 -7.23 -15.19
CA GLY A 12 16.72 -7.72 -16.36
C GLY A 12 16.16 -7.27 -17.72
N ALA A 13 15.12 -6.43 -17.75
CA ALA A 13 14.56 -5.93 -18.99
C ALA A 13 15.51 -4.92 -19.67
N SER A 14 15.58 -4.99 -20.99
CA SER A 14 16.43 -4.14 -21.81
C SER A 14 15.64 -3.01 -22.47
N TYR A 15 16.22 -1.82 -22.47
CA TYR A 15 15.61 -0.58 -22.95
C TYR A 15 16.54 0.15 -23.93
N ASP A 16 15.93 0.82 -24.91
CA ASP A 16 16.64 1.63 -25.89
C ASP A 16 16.94 3.06 -25.37
N SER A 17 16.47 3.40 -24.16
CA SER A 17 16.82 4.67 -23.49
C SER A 17 17.11 4.47 -22.00
N ALA A 18 18.02 5.31 -21.49
CA ALA A 18 18.35 5.37 -20.06
C ALA A 18 17.13 5.76 -19.22
N ASP A 19 16.31 6.70 -19.70
CA ASP A 19 15.11 7.16 -18.98
C ASP A 19 14.06 6.05 -18.78
N ALA A 20 13.93 5.15 -19.77
CA ALA A 20 13.04 4.00 -19.65
C ALA A 20 13.58 2.96 -18.65
N ALA A 21 14.89 2.72 -18.64
CA ALA A 21 15.54 1.86 -17.65
C ALA A 21 15.42 2.46 -16.23
N ILE A 22 15.69 3.76 -16.07
CA ILE A 22 15.55 4.50 -14.81
C ILE A 22 14.07 4.53 -14.35
N SER A 23 13.11 4.69 -15.26
CA SER A 23 11.69 4.62 -14.92
C SER A 23 11.28 3.22 -14.46
N CYS A 24 11.86 2.17 -15.04
CA CYS A 24 11.65 0.80 -14.59
C CYS A 24 12.24 0.59 -13.20
N GLU A 25 13.49 0.99 -12.98
CA GLU A 25 14.14 0.96 -11.66
C GLU A 25 13.37 1.74 -10.61
N ARG A 26 12.86 2.94 -10.92
CA ARG A 26 12.01 3.71 -10.00
C ARG A 26 10.72 2.98 -9.65
N ARG A 27 10.11 2.24 -10.59
CA ARG A 27 8.92 1.42 -10.29
C ARG A 27 9.25 0.22 -9.39
N HIS A 28 10.45 -0.34 -9.51
CA HIS A 28 10.90 -1.43 -8.63
C HIS A 28 11.40 -0.91 -7.28
N ASN A 29 12.07 0.26 -7.23
CA ASN A 29 12.56 0.92 -6.02
C ASN A 29 11.46 1.67 -5.25
N LEU A 30 10.29 1.92 -5.85
CA LEU A 30 9.08 2.23 -5.09
C LEU A 30 8.58 1.01 -4.28
N GLY A 31 9.08 -0.20 -4.58
CA GLY A 31 9.26 -1.26 -3.60
C GLY A 31 10.54 -1.02 -2.81
N LEU A 32 10.49 -0.07 -1.86
CA LEU A 32 11.60 0.24 -0.96
C LEU A 32 11.95 -0.97 -0.08
N GLU A 33 12.91 -1.80 -0.49
CA GLU A 33 13.76 -2.53 0.48
C GLU A 33 14.77 -1.53 1.04
N ILE A 34 14.38 -0.81 2.10
CA ILE A 34 15.34 -0.02 2.89
C ILE A 34 16.13 -1.00 3.76
N ASN A 35 17.39 -1.21 3.40
CA ASN A 35 18.38 -1.78 4.31
C ASN A 35 18.79 -0.68 5.30
N PHE A 36 18.36 -0.80 6.56
CA PHE A 36 18.72 0.13 7.62
C PHE A 36 20.14 -0.14 8.10
N ASN A 37 21.13 0.54 7.52
CA ASN A 37 22.42 0.77 8.17
C ASN A 37 22.78 2.24 8.00
N ASN A 38 22.44 3.06 8.99
CA ASN A 38 23.02 4.38 9.17
C ASN A 38 23.14 4.67 10.67
N THR A 39 24.19 4.12 11.27
CA THR A 39 24.80 4.65 12.49
C THR A 39 26.31 4.59 12.32
N SER A 40 26.94 5.77 12.34
CA SER A 40 28.39 5.96 12.31
C SER A 40 29.00 5.52 13.65
N GLU A 41 29.02 4.23 13.93
CA GLU A 41 29.82 3.66 15.01
C GLU A 41 30.43 2.35 14.54
N THR A 42 31.77 2.32 14.53
CA THR A 42 32.59 1.15 14.23
C THR A 42 32.38 0.10 15.31
N THR A 43 31.29 -0.68 15.17
CA THR A 43 31.04 -1.86 16.00
C THR A 43 31.20 -3.10 15.14
N THR A 44 32.06 -3.98 15.62
CA THR A 44 32.36 -5.32 15.11
C THR A 44 31.10 -6.04 14.63
N VAL A 45 31.15 -6.46 13.36
CA VAL A 45 30.10 -7.18 12.64
C VAL A 45 29.75 -8.47 13.37
N SER A 46 28.76 -8.39 14.24
CA SER A 46 27.96 -9.54 14.63
C SER A 46 26.85 -9.66 13.61
N LYS A 47 26.96 -10.66 12.73
CA LYS A 47 25.94 -11.10 11.77
C LYS A 47 24.52 -10.81 12.30
N VAL A 48 23.89 -9.76 11.75
CA VAL A 48 22.45 -9.56 11.90
C VAL A 48 21.80 -10.80 11.31
N ARG A 49 21.13 -11.57 12.17
CA ARG A 49 20.43 -12.78 11.75
C ARG A 49 19.46 -12.39 10.65
N ASN A 50 19.68 -12.96 9.47
CA ASN A 50 18.68 -13.09 8.43
C ASN A 50 17.30 -13.32 9.06
N TYR A 51 16.36 -12.40 8.88
CA TYR A 51 14.92 -12.67 9.08
C TYR A 51 14.37 -13.58 7.96
N SER A 52 15.22 -14.45 7.39
CA SER A 52 14.80 -15.50 6.48
C SER A 52 13.97 -16.50 7.29
N SER A 53 12.69 -16.61 6.94
CA SER A 53 11.76 -17.65 7.38
C SER A 53 11.23 -17.58 8.81
N LEU A 54 10.84 -16.39 9.30
CA LEU A 54 9.55 -16.35 10.02
C LEU A 54 8.48 -16.63 8.96
N GLY A 55 8.35 -17.91 8.61
CA GLY A 55 7.47 -18.38 7.57
C GLY A 55 6.09 -17.80 7.84
N ASN A 56 5.43 -17.30 6.80
CA ASN A 56 4.00 -17.06 6.80
C ASN A 56 3.34 -18.38 7.22
N LYS A 57 3.22 -18.62 8.53
CA LYS A 57 2.59 -19.81 9.07
C LYS A 57 1.11 -19.57 8.89
N THR A 58 0.67 -19.82 7.66
CA THR A 58 -0.74 -19.88 7.33
C THR A 58 -1.30 -20.99 8.19
N ILE A 59 -2.14 -20.66 9.17
CA ILE A 59 -2.92 -21.66 9.91
C ILE A 59 -4.05 -22.08 8.96
N SER A 60 -3.69 -22.73 7.85
CA SER A 60 -4.66 -23.33 6.93
C SER A 60 -5.02 -24.69 7.51
N ASN A 61 -6.02 -24.72 8.38
CA ASN A 61 -6.73 -25.97 8.62
C ASN A 61 -7.58 -26.22 7.37
N PRO A 62 -7.33 -27.27 6.56
CA PRO A 62 -8.06 -27.54 5.33
C PRO A 62 -9.57 -27.73 5.54
N GLU A 63 -10.02 -27.94 6.77
CA GLU A 63 -11.43 -28.02 7.14
C GLU A 63 -12.07 -26.65 7.43
N ARG A 64 -11.27 -25.59 7.56
CA ARG A 64 -11.77 -24.23 7.86
C ARG A 64 -11.95 -23.43 6.58
N ASN A 65 -13.20 -23.08 6.30
CA ASN A 65 -13.61 -22.19 5.21
C ASN A 65 -13.26 -20.70 5.44
N TRP A 66 -12.48 -20.36 6.46
CA TRP A 66 -12.10 -18.99 6.78
C TRP A 66 -10.75 -18.95 7.49
N GLY A 67 -10.13 -17.79 7.52
CA GLY A 67 -8.92 -17.59 8.31
C GLY A 67 -8.30 -16.22 8.10
N PHE A 68 -7.10 -16.07 8.66
CA PHE A 68 -6.30 -14.87 8.52
C PHE A 68 -4.80 -15.20 8.54
N HIS A 69 -3.99 -14.32 7.96
CA HIS A 69 -2.53 -14.38 8.06
C HIS A 69 -1.91 -12.99 7.96
N LEU A 70 -0.67 -12.86 8.42
CA LEU A 70 0.11 -11.62 8.35
C LEU A 70 1.12 -11.70 7.21
N ASN A 71 1.06 -10.75 6.29
CA ASN A 71 2.10 -10.50 5.31
C ASN A 71 3.02 -9.38 5.80
N ILE A 72 4.26 -9.72 6.15
CA ILE A 72 5.25 -8.76 6.64
C ILE A 72 5.82 -7.91 5.50
N ILE A 73 5.89 -8.48 4.30
CA ILE A 73 6.43 -7.87 3.09
C ILE A 73 5.42 -7.95 1.95
N PHE A 74 5.52 -7.02 1.01
CA PHE A 74 4.82 -7.11 -0.27
C PHE A 74 5.45 -8.19 -1.15
N ASN A 75 4.67 -9.12 -1.68
CA ASN A 75 5.20 -10.17 -2.55
C ASN A 75 4.22 -10.56 -3.66
N ARG A 76 4.40 -9.96 -4.85
CA ARG A 76 3.60 -10.27 -6.05
C ARG A 76 3.75 -11.70 -6.57
N ASN A 77 4.86 -12.36 -6.22
CA ASN A 77 5.17 -13.71 -6.67
C ASN A 77 4.60 -14.78 -5.72
N LEU A 78 3.88 -14.38 -4.67
CA LEU A 78 3.24 -15.31 -3.75
C LEU A 78 2.13 -16.07 -4.49
N LYS A 79 2.32 -17.38 -4.68
CA LYS A 79 1.37 -18.28 -5.36
C LYS A 79 0.43 -19.03 -4.41
N THR A 80 0.45 -18.69 -3.11
CA THR A 80 -0.26 -19.41 -2.06
C THR A 80 -1.59 -18.75 -1.70
N TYR A 81 -2.41 -18.44 -2.71
CA TYR A 81 -3.76 -17.91 -2.52
C TYR A 81 -4.81 -18.98 -2.82
N PRO A 82 -6.04 -18.85 -2.28
CA PRO A 82 -7.12 -19.78 -2.57
C PRO A 82 -7.42 -19.85 -4.08
N SER A 83 -7.75 -21.04 -4.57
CA SER A 83 -8.03 -21.27 -6.00
C SER A 83 -9.22 -20.45 -6.50
N TRP A 84 -10.17 -20.15 -5.61
CA TRP A 84 -11.35 -19.33 -5.88
C TRP A 84 -11.06 -17.82 -5.92
N ALA A 85 -9.89 -17.36 -5.46
CA ALA A 85 -9.59 -15.94 -5.40
C ALA A 85 -9.54 -15.32 -6.82
N THR A 86 -10.32 -14.24 -7.01
CA THR A 86 -10.30 -13.43 -8.24
C THR A 86 -8.96 -12.71 -8.42
N PRO A 87 -8.59 -12.25 -9.63
CA PRO A 87 -7.35 -11.48 -9.83
C PRO A 87 -7.19 -10.29 -8.89
N TYR A 88 -8.29 -9.58 -8.59
CA TYR A 88 -8.31 -8.48 -7.64
C TYR A 88 -8.02 -8.92 -6.20
N GLN A 89 -8.59 -10.05 -5.76
CA GLN A 89 -8.31 -10.62 -4.44
C GLN A 89 -6.89 -11.18 -4.34
N ARG A 90 -6.32 -11.70 -5.43
CA ARG A 90 -4.92 -12.14 -5.49
C ARG A 90 -3.95 -10.97 -5.30
N ASP A 91 -4.24 -9.81 -5.89
CA ASP A 91 -3.46 -8.59 -5.64
C ASP A 91 -3.47 -8.23 -4.15
N LYS A 92 -4.64 -8.24 -3.51
CA LYS A 92 -4.78 -8.05 -2.06
C LYS A 92 -3.99 -9.06 -1.26
N TRP A 93 -4.06 -10.34 -1.65
CA TRP A 93 -3.34 -11.42 -0.99
C TRP A 93 -1.82 -11.22 -0.94
N CYS A 94 -1.28 -10.46 -1.90
CA CYS A 94 0.14 -10.14 -1.97
C CYS A 94 0.53 -8.88 -1.17
N LYS A 95 -0.44 -8.13 -0.64
CA LYS A 95 -0.20 -6.87 0.09
C LYS A 95 0.36 -7.12 1.49
N ARG A 96 1.24 -6.22 1.92
CA ARG A 96 1.74 -6.14 3.29
C ARG A 96 0.60 -5.75 4.23
N GLY A 97 0.44 -6.46 5.34
CA GLY A 97 -0.64 -6.26 6.30
C GLY A 97 -1.33 -7.56 6.68
N VAL A 98 -2.50 -7.46 7.31
CA VAL A 98 -3.31 -8.61 7.71
C VAL A 98 -4.27 -8.97 6.58
N ILE A 99 -4.26 -10.22 6.15
CA ILE A 99 -5.22 -10.75 5.19
C ILE A 99 -6.24 -11.57 5.96
N ILE A 100 -7.52 -11.33 5.72
CA ILE A 100 -8.63 -12.12 6.23
C ILE A 100 -9.40 -12.68 5.03
N TRP A 101 -9.81 -13.94 5.09
CA TRP A 101 -10.61 -14.56 4.04
C TRP A 101 -11.76 -15.37 4.61
N ASP A 102 -12.83 -15.47 3.82
CA ASP A 102 -13.94 -16.38 4.04
C ASP A 102 -14.39 -16.95 2.69
N GLU A 103 -14.16 -18.24 2.52
CA GLU A 103 -14.51 -19.02 1.33
C GLU A 103 -16.02 -19.17 1.16
N SER A 104 -16.81 -19.16 2.23
CA SER A 104 -18.28 -19.30 2.12
C SER A 104 -18.92 -18.13 1.36
N ILE A 105 -18.32 -16.94 1.46
CA ILE A 105 -18.73 -15.73 0.73
C ILE A 105 -17.72 -15.35 -0.37
N LEU A 106 -16.74 -16.21 -0.65
CA LEU A 106 -15.68 -16.02 -1.65
C LEU A 106 -14.99 -14.65 -1.53
N GLN A 107 -14.70 -14.22 -0.30
CA GLN A 107 -14.23 -12.87 0.00
C GLN A 107 -12.84 -12.88 0.63
N VAL A 108 -12.01 -11.93 0.21
CA VAL A 108 -10.74 -11.57 0.84
C VAL A 108 -10.80 -10.09 1.21
N THR A 109 -10.39 -9.76 2.43
CA THR A 109 -10.14 -8.40 2.90
C THR A 109 -8.70 -8.26 3.34
N HIS A 110 -8.14 -7.08 3.10
CA HIS A 110 -6.81 -6.70 3.54
C HIS A 110 -6.92 -5.53 4.52
N LEU A 111 -6.25 -5.63 5.67
CA LEU A 111 -6.06 -4.53 6.59
C LEU A 111 -4.60 -4.11 6.58
N GLN A 112 -4.35 -2.82 6.43
CA GLN A 112 -3.05 -2.23 6.73
C GLN A 112 -2.70 -2.42 8.20
N ALA A 113 -1.43 -2.28 8.56
CA ALA A 113 -1.00 -2.52 9.93
C ALA A 113 -1.66 -1.53 10.93
N SER A 114 -1.81 -0.26 10.56
CA SER A 114 -2.53 0.75 11.35
C SER A 114 -4.01 0.39 11.53
N GLU A 115 -4.68 -0.06 10.46
CA GLU A 115 -6.08 -0.48 10.49
C GLU A 115 -6.27 -1.72 11.38
N ALA A 116 -5.37 -2.69 11.29
CA ALA A 116 -5.39 -3.87 12.15
C ALA A 116 -5.19 -3.51 13.64
N ILE A 117 -4.37 -2.50 13.95
CA ILE A 117 -4.23 -1.97 15.32
C ILE A 117 -5.53 -1.31 15.78
N HIS A 118 -6.21 -0.53 14.93
CA HIS A 118 -7.50 0.04 15.29
C HIS A 118 -8.53 -1.05 15.59
N VAL A 119 -8.63 -2.08 14.74
CA VAL A 119 -9.51 -3.23 14.99
C VAL A 119 -9.15 -3.95 16.29
N PHE A 120 -7.84 -4.10 16.58
CA PHE A 120 -7.39 -4.67 17.84
C PHE A 120 -7.87 -3.86 19.05
N THR A 121 -7.69 -2.53 19.03
CA THR A 121 -8.17 -1.63 20.08
C THR A 121 -9.68 -1.71 20.24
N ASP A 122 -10.43 -1.68 19.14
CA ASP A 122 -11.90 -1.79 19.18
C ASP A 122 -12.35 -3.11 19.82
N LEU A 123 -11.71 -4.24 19.47
CA LEU A 123 -12.04 -5.54 20.07
C LEU A 123 -11.68 -5.62 21.56
N GLN A 124 -10.62 -4.92 22.00
CA GLN A 124 -10.27 -4.83 23.42
C GLN A 124 -11.26 -3.97 24.21
N ASP A 125 -11.68 -2.83 23.64
CA ASP A 125 -12.53 -1.86 24.32
C ASP A 125 -13.99 -2.28 24.38
N TYR A 126 -14.49 -2.93 23.31
CA TYR A 126 -15.91 -3.27 23.16
C TYR A 126 -16.22 -4.76 23.35
N GLY A 127 -15.20 -5.61 23.50
CA GLY A 127 -15.34 -7.06 23.62
C GLY A 127 -15.65 -7.76 22.29
N VAL A 128 -15.79 -9.08 22.34
CA VAL A 128 -15.99 -9.96 21.18
C VAL A 128 -17.39 -10.57 21.12
N GLU A 129 -18.25 -10.31 22.10
CA GLU A 129 -19.51 -11.06 22.29
C GLU A 129 -20.49 -10.85 21.12
N ARG A 130 -20.44 -9.69 20.48
CA ARG A 130 -21.30 -9.35 19.33
C ARG A 130 -20.70 -9.71 17.98
N GLY A 131 -19.45 -10.18 17.94
CA GLY A 131 -18.68 -10.25 16.71
C GLY A 131 -18.30 -8.87 16.17
N ILE A 132 -17.72 -8.84 14.98
CA ILE A 132 -17.28 -7.61 14.30
C ILE A 132 -17.38 -7.75 12.79
N THR A 133 -17.61 -6.65 12.09
CA THR A 133 -17.45 -6.58 10.63
C THR A 133 -16.11 -5.94 10.30
N VAL A 134 -15.23 -6.69 9.62
CA VAL A 134 -13.93 -6.18 9.15
C VAL A 134 -13.99 -5.92 7.66
N GLY A 135 -13.33 -4.88 7.19
CA GLY A 135 -13.29 -4.55 5.77
C GLY A 135 -12.28 -3.44 5.48
N GLU A 136 -12.04 -3.18 4.20
CA GLU A 136 -11.13 -2.15 3.74
C GLU A 136 -11.79 -0.77 3.82
N PRO A 137 -11.20 0.21 4.54
CA PRO A 137 -11.68 1.58 4.52
C PRO A 137 -11.74 2.13 3.10
N SER A 138 -12.86 2.73 2.74
CA SER A 138 -13.11 3.27 1.41
C SER A 138 -14.00 4.51 1.48
N LEU A 139 -14.03 5.26 0.38
CA LEU A 139 -14.87 6.44 0.23
C LEU A 139 -15.87 6.22 -0.90
N ARG A 140 -17.15 6.41 -0.60
CA ARG A 140 -18.22 6.40 -1.59
C ARG A 140 -18.56 7.83 -1.98
N PHE A 141 -18.47 8.12 -3.28
CA PHE A 141 -18.86 9.40 -3.86
C PHE A 141 -20.24 9.27 -4.50
N SER A 142 -21.10 10.28 -4.29
CA SER A 142 -22.40 10.34 -4.97
C SER A 142 -22.22 10.90 -6.38
N LEU A 143 -22.57 10.11 -7.40
CA LEU A 143 -22.58 10.60 -8.79
C LEU A 143 -23.82 11.45 -9.09
N LYS A 144 -24.88 11.32 -8.28
CA LYS A 144 -26.12 12.08 -8.44
C LYS A 144 -26.04 13.47 -7.81
N ASP A 145 -25.26 13.62 -6.74
CA ASP A 145 -25.00 14.91 -6.10
C ASP A 145 -23.49 15.09 -5.88
N PRO A 146 -22.78 15.72 -6.83
CA PRO A 146 -21.33 15.97 -6.72
C PRO A 146 -20.94 16.89 -5.55
N LYS A 147 -21.90 17.62 -4.94
CA LYS A 147 -21.63 18.46 -3.78
C LYS A 147 -21.69 17.68 -2.46
N GLN A 148 -22.25 16.47 -2.49
CA GLN A 148 -22.31 15.61 -1.32
C GLN A 148 -20.89 15.22 -0.90
N LYS A 149 -20.59 15.40 0.40
CA LYS A 149 -19.31 14.96 0.97
C LYS A 149 -19.14 13.45 0.80
N PRO A 150 -17.92 12.95 0.53
CA PRO A 150 -17.66 11.52 0.44
C PRO A 150 -18.08 10.81 1.73
N GLN A 151 -18.74 9.66 1.60
CA GLN A 151 -19.14 8.85 2.74
C GLN A 151 -18.07 7.78 3.00
N ALA A 152 -17.59 7.69 4.25
CA ALA A 152 -16.74 6.58 4.68
C ALA A 152 -17.56 5.27 4.68
N VAL A 153 -17.05 4.25 4.01
CA VAL A 153 -17.66 2.92 3.93
C VAL A 153 -16.58 1.85 4.02
N LEU A 154 -16.94 0.64 4.44
CA LEU A 154 -16.05 -0.52 4.35
C LEU A 154 -16.32 -1.27 3.04
N ALA A 155 -15.26 -1.55 2.28
CA ALA A 155 -15.31 -2.43 1.12
C ALA A 155 -14.91 -3.87 1.52
N SER A 156 -15.32 -4.86 0.71
CA SER A 156 -14.88 -6.26 0.89
C SER A 156 -15.17 -6.86 2.27
N GLN A 157 -16.29 -6.46 2.88
CA GLN A 157 -16.60 -6.79 4.28
C GLN A 157 -16.66 -8.29 4.55
N ILE A 158 -16.17 -8.71 5.71
CA ILE A 158 -16.29 -10.06 6.26
C ILE A 158 -16.83 -9.92 7.69
N GLU A 159 -17.93 -10.62 7.97
CA GLU A 159 -18.51 -10.69 9.31
C GLU A 159 -17.85 -11.81 10.11
N LEU A 160 -17.26 -11.45 11.25
CA LEU A 160 -16.70 -12.37 12.21
C LEU A 160 -17.69 -12.49 13.37
N ASN A 161 -18.30 -13.68 13.53
CA ASN A 161 -19.09 -13.97 14.72
C ASN A 161 -18.20 -13.96 15.99
N SER A 162 -18.80 -14.07 17.17
CA SER A 162 -18.07 -13.97 18.43
C SER A 162 -16.86 -14.91 18.54
N ALA A 163 -17.01 -16.18 18.15
CA ALA A 163 -15.91 -17.14 18.18
C ALA A 163 -14.78 -16.76 17.21
N ARG A 164 -15.12 -16.35 15.98
CA ARG A 164 -14.14 -15.89 14.99
C ARG A 164 -13.45 -14.60 15.40
N ALA A 165 -14.19 -13.67 16.01
CA ALA A 165 -13.67 -12.41 16.52
C ALA A 165 -12.69 -12.65 17.68
N GLN A 166 -12.98 -13.61 18.57
CA GLN A 166 -12.06 -14.02 19.64
C GLN A 166 -10.77 -14.61 19.07
N GLU A 167 -10.85 -15.54 18.13
CA GLU A 167 -9.66 -16.09 17.47
C GLU A 167 -8.84 -15.00 16.77
N PHE A 168 -9.51 -14.02 16.16
CA PHE A 168 -8.86 -12.90 15.50
C PHE A 168 -8.20 -11.93 16.49
N LEU A 169 -8.84 -11.64 17.62
CA LEU A 169 -8.28 -10.83 18.71
C LEU A 169 -6.97 -11.45 19.25
N GLU A 170 -6.98 -12.76 19.51
CA GLU A 170 -5.79 -13.48 19.97
C GLU A 170 -4.64 -13.41 18.96
N PHE A 171 -4.96 -13.53 17.68
CA PHE A 171 -3.99 -13.37 16.61
C PHE A 171 -3.38 -11.97 16.57
N LEU A 172 -4.22 -10.92 16.64
CA LEU A 172 -3.75 -9.53 16.65
C LEU A 172 -2.90 -9.24 17.89
N GLN A 173 -3.29 -9.78 19.05
CA GLN A 173 -2.53 -9.67 20.30
C GLN A 173 -1.13 -10.29 20.17
N GLN A 174 -1.03 -11.48 19.57
CA GLN A 174 0.26 -12.15 19.33
C GLN A 174 1.20 -11.35 18.41
N HIS A 175 0.64 -10.53 17.51
CA HIS A 175 1.41 -9.80 16.49
C HIS A 175 1.45 -8.28 16.72
N THR A 176 0.95 -7.77 17.85
CA THR A 176 0.76 -6.32 18.07
C THR A 176 2.06 -5.53 17.91
N SER A 177 3.17 -5.99 18.52
CA SER A 177 4.46 -5.27 18.42
C SER A 177 5.02 -5.23 16.98
N LEU A 178 4.73 -6.24 16.18
CA LEU A 178 5.12 -6.27 14.77
C LEU A 178 4.24 -5.35 13.93
N LEU A 179 2.92 -5.37 14.15
CA LEU A 179 1.98 -4.47 13.50
C LEU A 179 2.31 -3.00 13.79
N GLN A 180 2.67 -2.65 15.04
CA GLN A 180 3.09 -1.29 15.39
C GLN A 180 4.29 -0.83 14.57
N LYS A 181 5.34 -1.66 14.48
CA LYS A 181 6.52 -1.37 13.65
C LYS A 181 6.16 -1.24 12.17
N MET A 182 5.26 -2.09 11.67
CA MET A 182 4.79 -2.01 10.29
C MET A 182 4.05 -0.69 10.03
N ALA A 183 3.14 -0.30 10.93
CA ALA A 183 2.38 0.94 10.84
C ALA A 183 3.29 2.18 10.85
N GLU A 184 4.31 2.23 11.70
CA GLU A 184 5.29 3.33 11.71
C GLU A 184 6.04 3.47 10.39
N VAL A 185 6.42 2.34 9.78
CA VAL A 185 7.09 2.33 8.47
C VAL A 185 6.12 2.80 7.38
N ASP A 186 4.90 2.26 7.37
CA ASP A 186 3.87 2.59 6.38
C ASP A 186 3.50 4.09 6.46
N GLU A 187 3.41 4.66 7.67
CA GLU A 187 3.14 6.08 7.88
C GLU A 187 4.27 6.96 7.33
N LYS A 188 5.54 6.63 7.64
CA LYS A 188 6.70 7.37 7.11
C LYS A 188 6.74 7.33 5.59
N GLN A 189 6.50 6.16 4.99
CA GLN A 189 6.44 6.00 3.54
C GLN A 189 5.28 6.79 2.93
N SER A 190 4.11 6.76 3.54
CA SER A 190 2.93 7.49 3.08
C SER A 190 3.15 9.01 3.11
N LYS A 191 3.77 9.53 4.18
CA LYS A 191 4.14 10.95 4.29
C LYS A 191 5.11 11.37 3.19
N LEU A 192 6.13 10.55 2.93
CA LEU A 192 7.10 10.83 1.87
C LEU A 192 6.47 10.79 0.48
N ALA A 193 5.61 9.80 0.20
CA ALA A 193 4.90 9.67 -1.06
C ALA A 193 3.95 10.86 -1.29
N LEU A 194 3.20 11.27 -0.27
CA LEU A 194 2.31 12.43 -0.34
C LEU A 194 3.09 13.72 -0.58
N SER A 195 4.17 13.96 0.16
CA SER A 195 5.05 15.12 -0.05
C SER A 195 5.59 15.17 -1.48
N THR A 196 6.02 14.02 -2.01
CA THR A 196 6.50 13.90 -3.39
C THR A 196 5.39 14.21 -4.40
N ALA A 197 4.19 13.68 -4.22
CA ALA A 197 3.05 13.94 -5.09
C ALA A 197 2.64 15.42 -5.08
N CYS A 198 2.59 16.06 -3.90
CA CYS A 198 2.31 17.49 -3.78
C CYS A 198 3.34 18.34 -4.50
N ARG A 199 4.64 18.02 -4.38
CA ARG A 199 5.70 18.73 -5.10
C ARG A 199 5.50 18.62 -6.62
N LEU A 200 5.27 17.42 -7.14
CA LEU A 200 5.03 17.21 -8.57
C LEU A 200 3.81 17.98 -9.09
N LEU A 201 2.74 18.07 -8.30
CA LEU A 201 1.56 18.86 -8.66
C LEU A 201 1.86 20.36 -8.70
N ILE A 202 2.63 20.88 -7.74
CA ILE A 202 3.05 22.28 -7.72
C ILE A 202 3.91 22.59 -8.94
N ASP A 203 4.92 21.76 -9.23
CA ASP A 203 5.81 21.91 -10.37
C ASP A 203 5.02 21.93 -11.69
N TYR A 204 4.10 20.96 -11.86
CA TYR A 204 3.20 20.91 -13.01
C TYR A 204 2.34 22.18 -13.15
N ILE A 205 1.78 22.71 -12.05
CA ILE A 205 0.98 23.93 -12.07
C ILE A 205 1.83 25.13 -12.48
N LEU A 206 3.06 25.24 -11.96
CA LEU A 206 3.97 26.34 -12.27
C LEU A 206 4.38 26.32 -13.75
N GLU A 207 4.78 25.17 -14.28
CA GLU A 207 5.16 25.02 -15.68
C GLU A 207 4.02 25.33 -16.67
N ASN A 208 2.77 24.98 -16.31
CA ASN A 208 1.62 25.24 -17.17
C ASN A 208 1.06 26.65 -17.02
N LYS A 209 1.17 27.28 -15.84
CA LYS A 209 0.82 28.71 -15.68
C LYS A 209 1.73 29.63 -16.51
N VAL A 210 3.01 29.27 -16.65
CA VAL A 210 3.95 29.99 -17.53
C VAL A 210 3.51 29.91 -19.00
N LYS A 211 2.78 28.87 -19.40
CA LYS A 211 2.26 28.71 -20.77
C LYS A 211 0.91 29.41 -21.04
N ILE A 212 0.16 29.77 -20.00
CA ILE A 212 -1.20 30.33 -20.13
C ILE A 212 -1.22 31.86 -19.96
N LEU A 213 -0.10 32.51 -19.63
CA LEU A 213 -0.01 33.96 -19.79
C LEU A 213 0.19 34.24 -21.29
N PRO A 214 -0.83 34.72 -22.03
CA PRO A 214 -0.57 35.23 -23.37
C PRO A 214 0.47 36.33 -23.20
N ALA A 215 1.53 36.27 -24.01
CA ALA A 215 2.33 37.46 -24.25
C ALA A 215 1.34 38.56 -24.57
N ASN A 216 1.20 39.54 -23.67
CA ASN A 216 0.53 40.79 -23.98
C ASN A 216 1.30 41.34 -25.18
N GLN A 217 0.81 41.04 -26.38
CA GLN A 217 1.11 41.76 -27.59
C GLN A 217 0.56 43.16 -27.35
N ASN A 218 1.33 43.97 -26.64
CA ASN A 218 1.31 45.43 -26.70
C ASN A 218 1.87 45.89 -28.05
N ASP A 219 1.42 45.25 -29.13
CA ASP A 219 1.63 45.65 -30.51
C ASP A 219 0.26 46.09 -31.04
N ALA A 220 -0.15 47.31 -30.70
CA ALA A 220 -0.86 48.19 -31.64
C ALA A 220 -1.26 49.51 -30.97
N ASN A 221 -0.97 50.59 -31.69
CA ASN A 221 -1.56 51.93 -31.58
C ASN A 221 -0.99 52.90 -30.54
N LEU A 222 0.30 53.22 -30.68
CA LEU A 222 0.69 54.64 -30.70
C LEU A 222 0.42 55.17 -32.12
N ASN A 223 -0.86 55.40 -32.41
CA ASN A 223 -1.24 56.21 -33.55
C ASN A 223 -0.91 57.67 -33.23
N HIS A 224 -0.07 58.25 -34.09
CA HIS A 224 -0.16 59.61 -34.58
C HIS A 224 -1.35 60.42 -34.04
N LEU A 225 -1.05 61.46 -33.27
CA LEU A 225 -1.78 62.71 -33.33
C LEU A 225 -0.74 63.83 -33.36
N ASP A 226 -0.77 64.54 -34.47
CA ASP A 226 -0.09 65.81 -34.73
C ASP A 226 -0.49 66.90 -33.71
#